data_AF-A0A7S2VL40-F1
#
_entry.id   AF-A0A7S2VL40-F1
#
_cell.length_a   1.000
_cell.length_b   1.000
_cell.length_c   1.000
_cell.angle_alpha   90.00
_cell.angle_beta   90.00
_cell.angle_gamma   90.00
#
_symmetry.space_group_name_H-M   'P 1'
#
loop_
_entity.id
_entity.type
_entity.pdbx_description
1 polymer ?
#
loop_
_entity_poly.entity_id
_entity_poly.type
_entity_poly.pdbx_seq_one_letter_code
_entity_poly.pdbx_strand_id
1 'polypeptide(L)'
;VKLIMAGGHCHAPACLSIELWDADSRSLLCRVEPRRGASSAPMDEEGYLWLPPCQWGSAAEGLRPPPVLHLRSNLTAVKRANASQYHYGVMAIWQMRAAYAHVTPAGWLV
;
A
#
# COMPACT_ATOMS: atom_id res chain seq x y z
N VAL A 1 -13.83 5.60 6.89
CA VAL A 1 -13.18 4.31 7.22
C VAL A 1 -11.77 4.55 7.71
N LYS A 2 -11.27 3.72 8.63
CA LYS A 2 -9.86 3.68 9.08
C LYS A 2 -9.14 2.60 8.27
N LEU A 3 -8.13 2.96 7.48
CA LEU A 3 -7.33 1.96 6.75
C LEU A 3 -6.45 1.17 7.73
N ILE A 4 -6.46 -0.16 7.64
CA ILE A 4 -5.63 -1.06 8.45
C ILE A 4 -4.48 -1.60 7.62
N MET A 5 -4.73 -1.84 6.32
CA MET A 5 -3.70 -2.31 5.40
C MET A 5 -4.01 -1.87 3.97
N ALA A 6 -2.95 -1.54 3.22
CA ALA A 6 -3.01 -1.32 1.78
C ALA A 6 -1.80 -2.00 1.12
N GLY A 7 -2.07 -3.05 0.35
CA GLY A 7 -1.09 -3.78 -0.45
C GLY A 7 -1.25 -3.44 -1.92
N GLY A 8 -0.23 -2.81 -2.50
CA GLY A 8 -0.14 -2.61 -3.94
C GLY A 8 0.50 -3.84 -4.58
N HIS A 9 -0.18 -4.44 -5.55
CA HIS A 9 0.34 -5.56 -6.34
C HIS A 9 0.73 -5.09 -7.74
N CYS A 10 1.94 -5.43 -8.14
CA CYS A 10 2.51 -5.12 -9.44
C CYS A 10 3.46 -6.24 -9.89
N HIS A 11 3.67 -6.39 -11.20
CA HIS A 11 4.47 -7.49 -11.74
C HIS A 11 5.96 -7.11 -11.89
N ALA A 12 6.83 -8.00 -11.43
CA ALA A 12 8.26 -7.99 -11.70
C ALA A 12 8.55 -8.42 -13.15
N PRO A 13 9.72 -8.10 -13.75
CA PRO A 13 10.81 -7.29 -13.20
C PRO A 13 10.58 -5.77 -13.34
N ALA A 14 9.58 -5.34 -14.10
CA ALA A 14 9.44 -3.93 -14.47
C ALA A 14 8.94 -3.03 -13.34
N CYS A 15 8.26 -3.55 -12.32
CA CYS A 15 7.76 -2.71 -11.24
C CYS A 15 8.88 -2.03 -10.44
N LEU A 16 8.76 -0.71 -10.28
CA LEU A 16 9.67 0.10 -9.48
C LEU A 16 9.00 0.57 -8.18
N SER A 17 7.74 1.00 -8.26
CA SER A 17 6.94 1.36 -7.10
C SER A 17 5.46 1.44 -7.45
N ILE A 18 4.61 1.39 -6.42
CA ILE A 18 3.20 1.71 -6.51
C ILE A 18 2.80 2.56 -5.30
N GLU A 19 2.15 3.69 -5.55
CA GLU A 19 1.79 4.68 -4.54
C GLU A 19 0.28 4.89 -4.50
N LEU A 20 -0.25 5.05 -3.29
CA LEU A 20 -1.62 5.43 -3.01
C LEU A 20 -1.64 6.80 -2.35
N TRP A 21 -2.32 7.73 -2.98
CA TRP A 21 -2.47 9.11 -2.53
C TRP A 21 -3.92 9.40 -2.17
N ASP A 22 -4.12 10.14 -1.09
CA ASP A 22 -5.35 10.89 -0.90
C ASP A 22 -5.24 12.19 -1.70
N ALA A 23 -6.01 12.29 -2.78
CA ALA A 23 -5.97 13.43 -3.69
C ALA A 23 -6.59 14.68 -3.08
N ASP A 24 -7.54 14.52 -2.14
CA ASP A 24 -8.22 15.64 -1.50
C ASP A 24 -7.27 16.37 -0.54
N SER A 25 -6.49 15.61 0.25
CA SER A 25 -5.48 16.17 1.18
C SER A 25 -4.08 16.29 0.58
N ARG A 26 -3.85 15.75 -0.63
CA ARG A 26 -2.54 15.63 -1.28
C ARG A 26 -1.51 14.89 -0.44
N SER A 27 -1.96 13.94 0.39
CA SER A 27 -1.09 13.16 1.26
C SER A 27 -0.78 11.78 0.68
N LEU A 28 0.46 11.35 0.80
CA LEU A 28 0.87 9.98 0.46
C LEU A 28 0.43 9.05 1.59
N LEU A 29 -0.50 8.14 1.29
CA LEU A 29 -0.95 7.14 2.25
C LEU A 29 0.03 5.98 2.31
N CYS A 30 0.34 5.41 1.15
CA CYS A 30 1.17 4.22 1.04
C CYS A 30 2.08 4.26 -0.18
N ARG A 31 3.33 3.82 0.00
CA ARG A 31 4.27 3.53 -1.09
C ARG A 31 4.82 2.12 -0.88
N VAL A 32 4.59 1.25 -1.87
CA VAL A 32 5.14 -0.10 -1.90
C VAL A 32 6.29 -0.13 -2.88
N GLU A 33 7.44 -0.61 -2.42
CA GLU A 33 8.63 -0.82 -3.22
C GLU A 33 8.94 -2.32 -3.26
N PRO A 34 9.07 -2.92 -4.46
CA PRO A 34 9.37 -4.33 -4.60
C PRO A 34 10.76 -4.64 -4.04
N ARG A 35 10.83 -5.71 -3.25
CA ARG A 35 12.08 -6.32 -2.80
C ARG A 35 12.33 -7.56 -3.63
N ARG A 36 13.48 -7.58 -4.30
CA ARG A 36 13.93 -8.75 -5.05
C ARG A 36 14.74 -9.66 -4.13
N GLY A 37 14.54 -10.96 -4.30
CA GLY A 37 15.46 -11.95 -3.77
C GLY A 37 16.82 -11.89 -4.46
N ALA A 38 17.83 -12.47 -3.82
CA ALA A 38 19.20 -12.55 -4.28
C ALA A 38 19.55 -13.88 -4.99
N SER A 39 18.65 -14.87 -4.92
CA SER A 39 18.87 -16.21 -5.50
C SER A 39 17.94 -16.50 -6.68
N SER A 40 18.40 -17.40 -7.55
CA SER A 40 17.61 -18.00 -8.63
C SER A 40 17.44 -19.51 -8.47
N ALA A 41 17.82 -20.06 -7.31
CA ALA A 41 17.65 -21.47 -7.01
C ALA A 41 16.15 -21.80 -6.83
N PRO A 42 15.67 -22.95 -7.34
CA PRO A 42 14.29 -23.38 -7.10
C PRO A 42 14.02 -23.59 -5.61
N MET A 43 12.85 -23.15 -5.13
CA MET A 43 12.39 -23.36 -3.74
C MET A 43 13.30 -22.73 -2.67
N ASP A 44 14.02 -21.67 -3.02
CA ASP A 44 14.88 -20.92 -2.11
C ASP A 44 14.22 -19.61 -1.67
N GLU A 45 14.13 -19.43 -0.35
CA GLU A 45 13.60 -18.22 0.27
C GLU A 45 14.48 -16.99 -0.01
N GLU A 46 15.79 -17.17 -0.28
CA GLU A 46 16.66 -16.08 -0.70
C GLU A 46 16.23 -15.50 -2.05
N GLY A 47 15.55 -16.27 -2.90
CA GLY A 47 14.99 -15.83 -4.18
C GLY A 47 13.61 -15.17 -4.10
N TYR A 48 13.03 -15.07 -2.89
CA TYR A 48 11.65 -14.65 -2.72
C TYR A 48 11.42 -13.18 -3.14
N LEU A 49 10.42 -12.96 -4.00
CA LEU A 49 9.98 -11.64 -4.43
C LEU A 49 8.88 -11.15 -3.49
N TRP A 50 9.06 -9.95 -2.94
CA TRP A 50 8.13 -9.42 -1.95
C TRP A 50 7.68 -8.00 -2.26
N LEU A 51 6.37 -7.76 -2.09
CA LEU A 51 5.73 -6.45 -2.11
C LEU A 51 5.20 -6.15 -0.70
N PRO A 52 5.98 -5.49 0.17
CA PRO A 52 5.55 -5.21 1.53
C PRO A 52 4.34 -4.26 1.54
N PRO A 53 3.18 -4.67 2.09
CA PRO A 53 2.03 -3.78 2.20
C PRO A 53 2.29 -2.69 3.25
N CYS A 54 1.65 -1.54 3.10
CA CYS A 54 1.56 -0.60 4.20
C CYS A 54 0.57 -1.13 5.23
N GLN A 55 0.97 -1.08 6.49
CA GLN A 55 0.16 -1.48 7.63
C GLN A 55 0.09 -0.33 8.62
N TRP A 56 -1.07 -0.20 9.24
CA TRP A 56 -1.33 0.82 10.26
C TRP A 56 -1.95 0.17 11.49
N GLY A 57 -1.69 0.76 12.64
CA GLY A 57 -2.07 0.22 13.93
C GLY A 57 -1.77 1.21 15.05
N SER A 58 -1.41 0.70 16.21
CA SER A 58 -1.06 1.52 17.37
C SER A 58 0.45 1.77 17.47
N ALA A 59 0.81 2.84 18.18
CA ALA A 59 2.21 3.09 18.54
C ALA A 59 2.80 1.97 19.42
N ALA A 60 1.98 1.28 20.22
CA ALA A 60 2.41 0.13 21.03
C ALA A 60 2.86 -1.07 20.17
N GLU A 61 2.32 -1.20 18.95
CA GLU A 61 2.75 -2.18 17.95
C GLU A 61 3.90 -1.66 17.07
N GLY A 62 4.40 -0.45 17.32
CA GLY A 62 5.40 0.22 16.47
C GLY A 62 4.84 0.69 15.12
N LEU A 63 3.53 0.80 14.97
CA LEU A 63 2.86 1.16 13.72
C LEU A 63 2.40 2.62 13.71
N ARG A 64 2.29 3.18 12.51
CA ARG A 64 1.68 4.50 12.30
C ARG A 64 0.17 4.39 12.53
N PRO A 65 -0.49 5.43 13.07
CA PRO A 65 -1.93 5.44 13.25
C PRO A 65 -2.66 5.28 11.90
N PRO A 66 -3.82 4.60 11.88
CA PRO A 66 -4.56 4.38 10.65
C PRO A 66 -5.14 5.67 10.10
N PRO A 67 -4.91 6.01 8.81
CA PRO A 67 -5.52 7.18 8.21
C PRO A 67 -7.03 6.99 8.12
N VAL A 68 -7.77 8.08 8.39
CA VAL A 68 -9.22 8.12 8.31
C VAL A 68 -9.60 8.73 6.96
N LEU A 69 -10.26 7.94 6.11
CA LEU A 69 -10.77 8.38 4.82
C LEU A 69 -12.28 8.52 4.86
N HIS A 70 -12.81 9.52 4.19
CA HIS A 70 -14.25 9.61 3.94
C HIS A 70 -14.63 8.58 2.87
N LEU A 71 -15.89 8.10 2.87
CA LEU A 71 -16.36 7.16 1.83
C LEU A 71 -16.43 7.77 0.42
N ARG A 72 -16.25 9.10 0.34
CA ARG A 72 -16.23 9.87 -0.92
C ARG A 72 -14.85 10.48 -1.19
N SER A 73 -13.83 10.10 -0.43
CA SER A 73 -12.47 10.60 -0.65
C SER A 73 -11.97 10.19 -2.04
N ASN A 74 -11.31 11.11 -2.73
CA ASN A 74 -10.68 10.82 -4.01
C ASN A 74 -9.30 10.20 -3.79
N LEU A 75 -9.10 8.98 -4.30
CA LEU A 75 -7.82 8.28 -4.22
C LEU A 75 -7.14 8.27 -5.58
N THR A 76 -5.83 8.55 -5.60
CA THR A 76 -5.00 8.43 -6.80
C THR A 76 -3.97 7.34 -6.61
N ALA A 77 -3.90 6.42 -7.59
CA ALA A 77 -2.88 5.38 -7.63
C ALA A 77 -1.84 5.72 -8.71
N VAL A 78 -0.55 5.69 -8.35
CA VAL A 78 0.56 5.91 -9.29
C VAL A 78 1.47 4.70 -9.28
N LYS A 79 1.54 3.98 -10.40
CA LYS A 79 2.49 2.88 -10.59
C LYS A 79 3.63 3.32 -11.50
N ARG A 80 4.87 3.08 -11.08
CA ARG A 80 6.07 3.34 -11.88
C ARG A 80 6.69 2.04 -12.37
N ALA A 81 7.12 2.04 -13.62
CA ALA A 81 7.68 0.87 -14.29
C ALA A 81 8.96 1.24 -15.03
N ASN A 82 9.94 0.34 -15.03
CA ASN A 82 11.12 0.46 -15.87
C ASN A 82 10.78 0.10 -17.31
N ALA A 83 10.76 1.09 -18.20
CA ALA A 83 10.41 0.91 -19.61
C ALA A 83 11.46 0.13 -20.42
N SER A 84 12.68 -0.03 -19.89
CA SER A 84 13.72 -0.85 -20.53
C SER A 84 13.57 -2.34 -20.25
N GLN A 85 12.60 -2.74 -19.42
CA GLN A 85 12.30 -4.14 -19.13
C GLN A 85 11.11 -4.60 -19.98
N TYR A 86 11.35 -5.54 -20.88
CA TYR A 86 10.28 -6.13 -21.69
C TYR A 86 9.26 -6.85 -20.80
N HIS A 87 7.98 -6.56 -21.01
CA HIS A 87 6.89 -7.18 -20.27
C HIS A 87 5.59 -7.15 -21.10
N TYR A 88 4.93 -8.30 -21.29
CA TYR A 88 3.74 -8.42 -22.16
C TYR A 88 2.51 -7.63 -21.67
N GLY A 89 2.41 -7.40 -20.37
CA GLY A 89 1.34 -6.60 -19.79
C GLY A 89 1.65 -6.21 -18.35
N VAL A 90 1.41 -4.96 -17.99
CA VAL A 90 1.67 -4.48 -16.63
C VAL A 90 0.38 -4.47 -15.81
N MET A 91 0.46 -4.97 -14.59
CA MET A 91 -0.63 -4.90 -13.61
C MET A 91 -0.31 -3.85 -12.53
N ALA A 92 -1.36 -3.16 -12.08
CA ALA A 92 -1.37 -2.37 -10.86
C ALA A 92 -2.74 -2.54 -10.21
N ILE A 93 -2.78 -3.14 -9.02
CA ILE A 93 -4.02 -3.35 -8.27
C ILE A 93 -3.75 -3.08 -6.79
N TRP A 94 -4.79 -2.61 -6.09
CA TRP A 94 -4.75 -2.40 -4.65
C TRP A 94 -5.64 -3.42 -3.94
N GLN A 95 -5.07 -4.12 -2.96
CA GLN A 95 -5.78 -4.92 -1.99
C GLN A 95 -5.78 -4.18 -0.67
N MET A 96 -6.94 -3.72 -0.20
CA MET A 96 -7.04 -2.87 0.98
C MET A 96 -8.02 -3.44 2.00
N ARG A 97 -7.73 -3.22 3.28
CA ARG A 97 -8.59 -3.55 4.41
C ARG A 97 -8.80 -2.32 5.28
N ALA A 98 -10.05 -2.09 5.66
CA ALA A 98 -10.44 -0.94 6.47
C ALA A 98 -11.57 -1.31 7.42
N ALA A 99 -11.65 -0.59 8.54
CA ALA A 99 -12.79 -0.66 9.46
C ALA A 99 -13.63 0.62 9.37
N TYR A 100 -14.92 0.53 9.67
CA TYR A 100 -15.72 1.74 9.87
C TYR A 100 -15.19 2.51 11.08
N ALA A 101 -14.94 3.80 10.87
CA ALA A 101 -14.57 4.68 11.96
C ALA A 101 -15.86 5.06 12.68
N HIS A 102 -16.04 4.66 13.93
CA HIS A 102 -16.95 5.38 14.80
C HIS A 102 -16.32 6.76 15.05
N VAL A 103 -16.84 7.77 14.36
CA VAL A 103 -16.59 9.16 14.72
C VAL A 103 -17.67 9.49 15.73
N THR A 104 -17.37 9.36 17.02
CA THR A 104 -18.16 10.07 18.03
C THR A 104 -17.99 11.56 17.73
N PRO A 105 -19.08 12.32 17.54
CA PRO A 105 -18.97 13.76 17.42
C PRO A 105 -18.25 14.25 18.67
N ALA A 106 -17.08 14.87 18.51
CA ALA A 106 -16.36 15.46 19.63
C ALA A 106 -17.26 16.55 20.24
N GLY A 107 -17.79 16.30 21.43
CA GLY A 107 -18.71 17.21 22.11
C GLY A 107 -19.31 16.70 23.42
N TRP A 108 -19.31 15.40 23.72
CA TRP A 108 -19.74 14.91 25.02
C TRP A 108 -18.68 14.00 25.62
N LEU A 109 -18.00 14.54 26.63
CA LEU A 109 -17.34 13.79 27.68
C LEU A 109 -18.35 12.79 28.26
N VAL A 110 -17.95 11.52 28.34
CA VAL A 110 -18.33 10.65 29.45
C VAL A 110 -17.07 9.98 29.94
#